data_AF-A0A2X1KEU8-F1
#
_entry.id   AF-A0A2X1KEU8-F1
#
_cell.length_a   1.000
_cell.length_b   1.000
_cell.length_c   1.000
_cell.angle_alpha   90.00
_cell.angle_beta   90.00
_cell.angle_gamma   90.00
#
_symmetry.space_group_name_H-M   'P 1'
#
loop_
_entity.id
_entity.type
_entity.pdbx_description
1 polymer ?
#
loop_
_entity_poly.entity_id
_entity_poly.type
_entity_poly.pdbx_seq_one_letter_code
_entity_poly.pdbx_strand_id
1 'polypeptide(L)'
;MYGKSVQPADGRAVDGRTSEKQFTSAECRRDIVSLRDVIESDKSTLLGEAVAKRFGELPFLFKVLCAAQPLSIQVHPNKHNSEIGFAKENAAGIPMDAAERNYKDPNHKPELVFALTPFLAMNAFREFSEIVSLLQPSQVHIRRCSLFTTA
;
A
#
# COMPACT_ATOMS: atom_id res chain seq x y z
N MET A 1 -47.50 -14.63 -1.95
CA MET A 1 -48.79 -15.27 -2.24
C MET A 1 -48.56 -16.76 -2.40
N TYR A 2 -49.02 -17.51 -1.40
CA TYR A 2 -49.26 -18.96 -1.35
C TYR A 2 -48.10 -19.96 -1.49
N GLY A 3 -47.90 -20.76 -0.44
CA GLY A 3 -47.01 -21.92 -0.47
C GLY A 3 -47.03 -22.86 0.74
N LYS A 4 -48.21 -23.07 1.36
CA LYS A 4 -48.65 -24.23 2.19
C LYS A 4 -47.72 -24.81 3.28
N SER A 5 -48.18 -24.62 4.51
CA SER A 5 -47.92 -25.50 5.66
C SER A 5 -48.43 -26.93 5.38
N VAL A 6 -47.54 -27.90 5.52
CA VAL A 6 -47.88 -29.33 5.64
C VAL A 6 -47.62 -29.72 7.09
N GLN A 7 -48.67 -30.10 7.81
CA GLN A 7 -48.56 -30.80 9.09
C GLN A 7 -48.42 -32.31 8.80
N PRO A 8 -47.49 -33.04 9.42
CA PRO A 8 -47.69 -34.45 9.68
C PRO A 8 -48.27 -34.64 11.08
N ALA A 9 -49.26 -35.52 11.11
CA ALA A 9 -49.93 -36.04 12.28
C ALA A 9 -49.02 -36.99 13.08
N ASP A 10 -49.53 -37.26 14.28
CA ASP A 10 -49.26 -38.41 15.14
C ASP A 10 -48.04 -38.36 16.06
N GLY A 11 -48.40 -38.31 17.35
CA GLY A 11 -47.51 -38.32 18.48
C GLY A 11 -46.71 -39.62 18.61
N ARG A 12 -45.47 -39.44 19.05
CA ARG A 12 -44.85 -40.29 20.06
C ARG A 12 -43.80 -39.45 20.77
N ALA A 13 -44.03 -39.20 22.06
CA ALA A 13 -43.07 -38.53 22.92
C ALA A 13 -41.84 -39.43 23.09
N VAL A 14 -40.68 -38.90 22.76
CA VAL A 14 -39.39 -39.49 23.12
C VAL A 14 -38.62 -38.41 23.86
N ASP A 15 -38.51 -38.61 25.18
CA ASP A 15 -37.69 -37.81 26.08
C ASP A 15 -36.21 -37.99 25.69
N GLY A 16 -35.64 -36.92 25.18
CA GLY A 16 -34.23 -36.85 24.77
C GLY A 16 -33.70 -35.48 25.12
N ARG A 17 -33.20 -35.33 26.35
CA ARG A 17 -32.35 -34.21 26.73
C ARG A 17 -31.16 -34.16 25.77
N THR A 18 -31.22 -33.23 24.82
CA THR A 18 -30.04 -32.75 24.12
C THR A 18 -29.88 -31.30 24.55
N SER A 19 -28.78 -31.01 25.23
CA SER A 19 -28.41 -29.65 25.62
C SER A 19 -28.26 -28.81 24.36
N GLU A 20 -29.28 -28.03 24.01
CA GLU A 20 -29.15 -26.92 23.08
C GLU A 20 -28.16 -25.93 23.69
N LYS A 21 -26.90 -25.98 23.25
CA LYS A 21 -26.01 -24.84 23.44
C LYS A 21 -26.61 -23.71 22.61
N GLN A 22 -27.30 -22.79 23.28
CA GLN A 22 -27.62 -21.48 22.75
C GLN A 22 -26.30 -20.85 22.28
N PHE A 23 -26.02 -20.97 20.98
CA PHE A 23 -25.14 -20.05 20.31
C PHE A 23 -25.92 -18.75 20.22
N THR A 24 -25.86 -17.97 21.30
CA THR A 24 -26.21 -16.55 21.24
C THR A 24 -25.29 -15.95 20.19
N SER A 25 -25.86 -15.55 19.05
CA SER A 25 -25.17 -14.74 18.06
C SER A 25 -24.66 -13.50 18.78
N ALA A 26 -23.38 -13.51 19.16
CA ALA A 26 -22.71 -12.34 19.66
C ALA A 26 -22.69 -11.35 18.50
N GLU A 27 -23.55 -10.34 18.61
CA GLU A 27 -23.62 -9.22 17.69
C GLU A 27 -22.27 -8.49 17.80
N CYS A 28 -21.34 -8.85 16.91
CA CYS A 28 -19.99 -8.31 16.89
C CYS A 28 -20.09 -6.85 16.46
N ARG A 29 -20.15 -5.95 17.45
CA ARG A 29 -20.07 -4.52 17.28
C ARG A 29 -18.71 -4.22 16.66
N ARG A 30 -18.66 -4.07 15.34
CA ARG A 30 -17.42 -3.75 14.62
C ARG A 30 -17.14 -2.28 14.80
N ASP A 31 -16.51 -1.93 15.91
CA ASP A 31 -15.99 -0.58 16.10
C ASP A 31 -14.91 -0.33 15.02
N ILE A 32 -15.07 0.74 14.25
CA ILE A 32 -14.10 1.13 13.23
C ILE A 32 -12.94 1.81 13.96
N VAL A 33 -11.79 1.14 13.95
CA VAL A 33 -10.54 1.64 14.53
C VAL A 33 -9.45 1.76 13.47
N SER A 34 -8.52 2.67 13.65
CA SER A 34 -7.38 2.83 12.75
C SER A 34 -6.45 1.62 12.85
N LEU A 35 -6.00 1.10 11.70
CA LEU A 35 -5.01 0.02 11.67
C LEU A 35 -3.70 0.43 12.39
N ARG A 36 -3.33 1.71 12.32
CA ARG A 36 -2.15 2.22 13.04
C ARG A 36 -2.31 2.03 14.56
N ASP A 37 -3.46 2.39 15.10
CA ASP A 37 -3.71 2.33 16.55
C ASP A 37 -3.80 0.89 17.03
N VAL A 38 -4.38 0.00 16.21
CA VAL A 38 -4.40 -1.45 16.48
C VAL A 38 -2.98 -2.01 16.52
N ILE A 39 -2.14 -1.67 15.53
CA ILE A 39 -0.73 -2.08 15.51
C ILE A 39 0.03 -1.53 16.71
N GLU A 40 -0.20 -0.27 17.10
CA GLU A 40 0.45 0.35 18.24
C GLU A 40 0.10 -0.35 19.56
N SER A 41 -1.11 -0.88 19.69
CA SER A 41 -1.56 -1.59 20.90
C SER A 41 -0.86 -2.92 21.14
N ASP A 42 -0.39 -3.61 20.09
CA ASP A 42 0.38 -4.85 20.20
C ASP A 42 1.29 -5.11 18.98
N LYS A 43 2.39 -4.37 18.91
CA LYS A 43 3.34 -4.42 17.78
C LYS A 43 3.96 -5.79 17.58
N SER A 44 4.39 -6.44 18.66
CA SER A 44 5.13 -7.71 18.58
C SER A 44 4.26 -8.82 18.04
N THR A 45 3.00 -8.90 18.45
CA THR A 45 2.07 -9.91 17.94
C THR A 45 1.66 -9.63 16.50
N LEU A 46 1.38 -8.36 16.15
CA LEU A 46 0.81 -8.00 14.85
C LEU A 46 1.86 -7.87 13.72
N LEU A 47 3.06 -7.37 14.05
CA LEU A 47 4.15 -7.21 13.07
C LEU A 47 5.17 -8.36 13.14
N GLY A 48 5.19 -9.11 14.25
CA GLY A 48 6.27 -10.01 14.60
C GLY A 48 7.44 -9.27 15.26
N GLU A 49 8.16 -9.97 16.16
CA GLU A 49 9.25 -9.38 16.97
C GLU A 49 10.34 -8.71 16.12
N ALA A 50 10.72 -9.34 15.01
CA ALA A 50 11.80 -8.84 14.15
C ALA A 50 11.46 -7.48 13.53
N VAL A 51 10.23 -7.30 13.04
CA VAL A 51 9.77 -6.05 12.42
C VAL A 51 9.54 -5.00 13.50
N ALA A 52 8.88 -5.36 14.60
CA ALA A 52 8.66 -4.46 15.73
C ALA A 52 9.98 -3.91 16.28
N LYS A 53 10.99 -4.76 16.46
CA LYS A 53 12.32 -4.33 16.95
C LYS A 53 13.10 -3.47 15.95
N ARG A 54 12.99 -3.78 14.65
CA ARG A 54 13.79 -3.10 13.61
C ARG A 54 13.19 -1.77 13.16
N PHE A 55 11.86 -1.70 13.03
CA PHE A 55 11.17 -0.57 12.42
C PHE A 55 10.21 0.13 13.39
N GLY A 56 9.65 -0.58 14.37
CA GLY A 56 8.73 0.01 15.34
C GLY A 56 7.34 0.39 14.80
N GLU A 57 7.11 0.19 13.50
CA GLU A 57 5.87 0.46 12.78
C GLU A 57 5.77 -0.44 11.54
N LEU A 58 4.67 -0.34 10.79
CA LEU A 58 4.50 -1.05 9.53
C LEU A 58 5.50 -0.50 8.49
N PRO A 59 6.48 -1.29 8.01
CA PRO A 59 7.63 -0.76 7.26
C PRO A 59 7.38 -0.60 5.76
N PHE A 60 6.12 -0.57 5.33
CA PHE A 60 5.73 -0.40 3.94
C PHE A 60 4.37 0.29 3.83
N LEU A 61 4.15 0.90 2.68
CA LEU A 61 2.85 1.43 2.29
C LEU A 61 2.45 0.81 0.95
N PHE A 62 1.32 0.13 0.93
CA PHE A 62 0.77 -0.46 -0.28
C PHE A 62 -0.24 0.48 -0.91
N LYS A 63 -0.15 0.67 -2.23
CA LYS A 63 -1.04 1.56 -2.99
C LYS A 63 -1.44 0.93 -4.31
N VAL A 64 -2.67 1.23 -4.73
CA VAL A 64 -3.09 1.10 -6.13
C VAL A 64 -3.02 2.48 -6.75
N LEU A 65 -2.24 2.64 -7.82
CA LEU A 65 -2.03 3.90 -8.52
C LEU A 65 -2.77 3.90 -9.85
N CYS A 66 -3.70 4.85 -10.02
CA CYS A 66 -4.47 5.05 -11.25
C CYS A 66 -4.08 6.39 -11.89
N ALA A 67 -2.93 6.43 -12.57
CA ALA A 67 -2.41 7.67 -13.18
C ALA A 67 -3.14 7.99 -14.51
N ALA A 68 -4.15 8.86 -14.45
CA ALA A 68 -4.86 9.35 -15.63
C ALA A 68 -4.09 10.43 -16.42
N GLN A 69 -3.08 11.04 -15.79
CA GLN A 69 -2.18 12.02 -16.37
C GLN A 69 -0.73 11.67 -16.01
N PRO A 70 0.27 12.09 -16.81
CA PRO A 70 1.67 11.90 -16.47
C PRO A 70 2.02 12.56 -15.13
N LEU A 71 2.78 11.85 -14.31
CA LEU A 71 3.28 12.35 -13.02
C LEU A 71 4.64 13.04 -13.21
N SER A 72 5.01 13.88 -12.23
CA SER A 72 6.34 14.49 -12.18
C SER A 72 7.45 13.44 -12.15
N ILE A 73 8.59 13.76 -12.77
CA ILE A 73 9.81 12.95 -12.63
C ILE A 73 10.31 13.10 -11.19
N GLN A 74 10.63 11.98 -10.56
CA GLN A 74 11.06 11.93 -9.16
C GLN A 74 12.45 11.32 -9.05
N VAL A 75 13.19 11.78 -8.04
CA VAL A 75 14.46 11.17 -7.62
C VAL A 75 14.39 11.00 -6.11
N HIS A 76 14.66 9.79 -5.64
CA HIS A 76 14.78 9.53 -4.20
C HIS A 76 16.25 9.55 -3.80
N PRO A 77 16.64 10.38 -2.82
CA PRO A 77 18.00 10.36 -2.30
C PRO A 77 18.31 9.02 -1.62
N ASN A 78 19.59 8.67 -1.58
CA ASN A 78 20.05 7.56 -0.76
C ASN A 78 19.86 7.88 0.74
N LYS A 79 20.03 6.88 1.60
CA LYS A 79 19.77 7.03 3.04
C LYS A 79 20.60 8.15 3.68
N HIS A 80 21.90 8.18 3.40
CA HIS A 80 22.81 9.18 3.94
C HIS A 80 22.40 10.62 3.58
N ASN A 81 22.08 10.86 2.31
CA ASN A 81 21.63 12.17 1.86
C ASN A 81 20.24 12.53 2.39
N SER A 82 19.38 11.54 2.66
CA SER A 82 18.07 11.74 3.28
C SER A 82 18.20 12.20 4.73
N GLU A 83 19.08 11.57 5.52
CA GLU A 83 19.42 11.97 6.88
C GLU A 83 19.93 13.42 6.94
N ILE A 84 20.86 13.78 6.03
CA ILE A 84 21.42 15.13 5.94
C ILE A 84 20.34 16.14 5.56
N GLY A 85 19.54 15.87 4.52
CA GLY A 85 18.52 16.78 4.04
C GLY A 85 17.42 17.01 5.08
N PHE A 86 16.95 15.94 5.72
CA PHE A 86 15.95 15.99 6.79
C PHE A 86 16.43 16.84 7.97
N ALA A 87 17.68 16.63 8.42
CA ALA A 87 18.26 17.41 9.50
C ALA A 87 18.42 18.90 9.13
N LYS A 88 18.83 19.21 7.90
CA LYS A 88 18.97 20.60 7.41
C LYS A 88 17.63 21.33 7.39
N GLU A 89 16.58 20.72 6.84
CA GLU A 89 15.26 21.36 6.79
C GLU A 89 14.63 21.52 8.18
N ASN A 90 14.88 20.58 9.11
CA ASN A 90 14.48 20.72 10.51
C ASN A 90 15.21 21.86 11.22
N ALA A 91 16.52 21.98 11.02
CA ALA A 91 17.32 23.06 11.61
C ALA A 91 16.90 24.44 11.07
N ALA A 92 16.41 24.50 9.84
CA ALA A 92 15.81 25.70 9.25
C ALA A 92 14.36 25.96 9.71
N GLY A 93 13.76 25.07 10.49
CA GLY A 93 12.40 25.22 11.01
C GLY A 93 11.30 25.07 9.96
N ILE A 94 11.56 24.42 8.82
CA ILE A 94 10.57 24.26 7.74
C ILE A 94 9.47 23.28 8.20
N PRO A 95 8.19 23.68 8.24
CA PRO A 95 7.09 22.80 8.62
C PRO A 95 6.98 21.55 7.73
N MET A 96 6.50 20.43 8.28
CA MET A 96 6.42 19.14 7.55
C MET A 96 5.43 19.14 6.39
N ASP A 97 4.45 20.04 6.43
CA ASP A 97 3.40 20.24 5.43
C ASP A 97 3.67 21.41 4.48
N ALA A 98 4.79 22.13 4.65
CA ALA A 98 5.19 23.23 3.79
C ALA A 98 5.46 22.75 2.35
N ALA A 99 5.15 23.60 1.36
CA ALA A 99 5.28 23.26 -0.05
C ALA A 99 6.74 23.04 -0.47
N GLU A 100 7.66 23.75 0.16
CA GLU A 100 9.10 23.70 -0.04
C GLU A 100 9.81 22.55 0.71
N ARG A 101 9.09 21.80 1.54
CA ARG A 101 9.65 20.67 2.32
C ARG A 101 9.89 19.45 1.43
N ASN A 102 11.17 19.13 1.19
CA ASN A 102 11.54 18.00 0.33
C ASN A 102 11.80 16.71 1.13
N TYR A 103 12.31 16.83 2.35
CA TYR A 103 12.69 15.69 3.20
C TYR A 103 11.69 15.53 4.34
N LYS A 104 10.77 14.58 4.20
CA LYS A 104 9.71 14.31 5.20
C LYS A 104 10.09 13.23 6.21
N ASP A 105 11.14 12.49 5.93
CA ASP A 105 11.73 11.49 6.80
C ASP A 105 13.24 11.34 6.48
N PRO A 106 14.05 10.77 7.40
CA PRO A 106 15.48 10.58 7.19
C PRO A 106 15.82 9.30 6.40
N ASN A 107 14.85 8.59 5.82
CA ASN A 107 15.08 7.28 5.23
C ASN A 107 15.14 7.34 3.70
N HIS A 108 15.81 6.35 3.11
CA HIS A 108 15.68 6.07 1.69
C HIS A 108 14.33 5.43 1.40
N LYS A 109 13.80 5.67 0.20
CA LYS A 109 12.48 5.22 -0.22
C LYS A 109 12.57 4.23 -1.37
N PRO A 110 12.88 2.95 -1.10
CA PRO A 110 12.83 1.92 -2.12
C PRO A 110 11.37 1.71 -2.54
N GLU A 111 11.11 1.75 -3.85
CA GLU A 111 9.78 1.58 -4.40
C GLU A 111 9.77 0.41 -5.40
N LEU A 112 8.68 -0.36 -5.38
CA LEU A 112 8.41 -1.41 -6.35
C LEU A 112 7.08 -1.11 -7.04
N VAL A 113 7.09 -1.12 -8.37
CA VAL A 113 5.90 -0.91 -9.19
C VAL A 113 5.55 -2.23 -9.88
N PHE A 114 4.30 -2.67 -9.72
CA PHE A 114 3.74 -3.83 -10.39
C PHE A 114 2.56 -3.40 -11.27
N ALA A 115 2.64 -3.70 -12.57
CA ALA A 115 1.65 -3.27 -13.55
C ALA A 115 0.40 -4.18 -13.50
N LEU A 116 -0.74 -3.63 -13.07
CA LEU A 116 -2.05 -4.32 -13.13
C LEU A 116 -2.71 -4.18 -14.51
N THR A 117 -2.37 -3.12 -15.24
CA THR A 117 -2.76 -2.83 -16.62
C THR A 117 -1.51 -2.39 -17.38
N PRO A 118 -1.52 -2.28 -18.73
CA PRO A 118 -0.40 -1.66 -19.45
C PRO A 118 0.01 -0.34 -18.81
N PHE A 119 1.28 -0.22 -18.45
CA PHE A 119 1.80 0.88 -17.64
C PHE A 119 3.02 1.50 -18.31
N LEU A 120 2.97 2.82 -18.53
CA LEU A 120 4.06 3.57 -19.14
C LEU A 120 4.88 4.28 -18.06
N ALA A 121 6.19 4.03 -18.05
CA ALA A 121 7.10 4.62 -17.08
C ALA A 121 8.40 5.08 -17.73
N MET A 122 9.10 5.99 -17.06
CA MET A 122 10.53 6.26 -17.28
C MET A 122 11.28 5.81 -16.03
N ASN A 123 12.41 5.12 -16.22
CA ASN A 123 13.25 4.69 -15.11
C ASN A 123 14.71 4.67 -15.57
N ALA A 124 15.58 5.26 -14.75
CA ALA A 124 17.01 5.40 -15.00
C ALA A 124 17.36 6.09 -16.34
N PHE A 125 18.67 6.22 -16.58
CA PHE A 125 19.19 6.70 -17.85
C PHE A 125 19.34 5.55 -18.85
N ARG A 126 19.24 5.89 -20.12
CA ARG A 126 19.64 5.01 -21.24
C ARG A 126 21.16 4.89 -21.31
N GLU A 127 21.64 3.95 -22.10
CA GLU A 127 23.06 3.87 -22.46
C GLU A 127 23.50 5.13 -23.20
N PHE A 128 24.75 5.55 -22.98
CA PHE A 128 25.24 6.82 -23.52
C PHE A 128 25.13 6.91 -25.06
N SER A 129 25.38 5.81 -25.78
CA SER A 129 25.26 5.76 -27.24
C SER A 129 23.83 5.98 -27.73
N GLU A 130 22.83 5.48 -27.00
CA GLU A 130 21.42 5.71 -27.31
C GLU A 130 21.03 7.16 -27.05
N ILE A 131 21.50 7.75 -25.94
CA ILE A 131 21.26 9.16 -25.63
C ILE A 131 21.82 10.06 -26.74
N VAL A 132 23.08 9.83 -27.15
CA VAL A 132 23.71 10.59 -28.23
C VAL A 132 22.92 10.47 -29.53
N SER A 133 22.45 9.26 -29.86
CA SER A 133 21.67 9.01 -31.06
C SER A 133 20.32 9.74 -31.04
N LEU A 134 19.60 9.70 -29.92
CA LEU A 134 18.30 10.36 -29.73
C LEU A 134 18.38 11.89 -29.73
N LEU A 135 19.53 12.45 -29.33
CA LEU A 135 19.77 13.90 -29.34
C LEU A 135 20.23 14.42 -30.71
N GLN A 136 20.41 13.56 -31.73
CA GLN A 136 20.72 14.03 -33.08
C GLN A 136 19.50 14.72 -33.72
N PRO A 137 19.67 15.87 -34.41
CA PRO A 137 18.57 16.71 -34.91
C PRO A 137 17.56 16.02 -35.84
N SER A 138 17.96 14.96 -36.54
CA SER A 138 17.16 14.29 -37.57
C SER A 138 16.27 13.14 -37.05
N GLN A 139 16.29 12.85 -35.74
CA GLN A 139 15.53 11.74 -35.14
C GLN A 139 14.42 12.15 -34.16
N VAL A 140 13.98 13.41 -34.13
CA VAL A 140 12.82 13.82 -33.31
C VAL A 140 11.49 13.38 -33.93
N HIS A 141 11.38 12.09 -34.26
CA HIS A 141 10.12 11.39 -34.05
C HIS A 141 10.10 11.06 -32.56
N ILE A 142 9.21 11.69 -31.79
CA ILE A 142 8.87 11.22 -30.44
C ILE A 142 8.27 9.83 -30.62
N ARG A 143 9.14 8.81 -30.71
CA ARG A 143 8.70 7.43 -30.65
C ARG A 143 8.07 7.30 -29.28
N ARG A 144 6.79 6.89 -29.24
CA ARG A 144 6.17 6.41 -28.00
C ARG A 144 7.21 5.53 -27.33
N CYS A 145 7.57 5.85 -26.09
CA CYS A 145 8.60 5.14 -25.36
C CYS A 145 8.27 3.65 -25.46
N SER A 146 9.02 2.91 -26.28
CA SER A 146 8.82 1.49 -26.51
C SER A 146 9.43 0.73 -25.35
N LEU A 147 8.91 1.00 -24.15
CA LEU A 147 9.08 0.20 -22.95
C LEU A 147 7.84 -0.70 -22.83
N PHE A 148 7.65 -1.54 -23.83
CA PHE A 148 7.03 -2.85 -23.58
C PHE A 148 8.18 -3.83 -23.39
N THR A 149 8.88 -3.71 -22.27
CA THR A 149 9.39 -4.94 -21.67
C THR A 149 8.18 -5.53 -20.97
N THR A 150 7.47 -6.44 -21.65
CA THR A 150 6.62 -7.39 -20.94
C THR A 150 7.53 -8.09 -19.93
N ALA A 151 7.28 -7.85 -18.64
CA ALA A 151 7.64 -8.80 -17.61
C ALA A 151 6.73 -10.03 -17.73
#